data_AF-A0A7W8ZAX0-F1
#
_entry.id   AF-A0A7W8ZAX0-F1
#
_cell.length_a   1.000
_cell.length_b   1.000
_cell.length_c   1.000
_cell.angle_alpha   90.00
_cell.angle_beta   90.00
_cell.angle_gamma   90.00
#
_symmetry.space_group_name_H-M   'P 1'
#
loop_
_entity.id
_entity.type
_entity.pdbx_description
1 polymer ?
#
loop_
_entity_poly.entity_id
_entity_poly.type
_entity_poly.pdbx_seq_one_letter_code
_entity_poly.pdbx_strand_id
1 'polypeptide(L)'
;MTQTKTKAVTEKKAHADTRHLCALREGLQDADVTCLIVKRLRVVLAHNTVEPVRHQPGELLVFGPDGIALARVTVCPAGRGAAFRVTSAGDAPERLFIEAQAGEAIAYLRGLVRGHDLAAHATP
;
A
#
# COMPACT_ATOMS: atom_id res chain seq x y z
N MET A 1 -9.43 -1.52 13.20
CA MET A 1 -8.53 -1.95 12.12
C MET A 1 -8.26 -3.45 12.24
N THR A 2 -8.87 -4.25 11.38
CA THR A 2 -8.67 -5.71 11.36
C THR A 2 -7.30 -6.00 10.76
N GLN A 3 -6.38 -6.50 11.57
CA GLN A 3 -5.02 -6.82 11.15
C GLN A 3 -5.09 -7.96 10.13
N THR A 4 -5.00 -7.66 8.84
CA THR A 4 -4.94 -8.68 7.80
C THR A 4 -3.69 -9.52 8.06
N LYS A 5 -3.83 -10.84 8.29
CA LYS A 5 -2.69 -11.75 8.48
C LYS A 5 -1.91 -11.85 7.17
N THR A 6 -0.91 -11.01 6.99
CA THR A 6 -0.02 -11.06 5.82
C THR A 6 0.98 -12.20 5.99
N LYS A 7 1.04 -13.11 5.02
CA LYS A 7 2.01 -14.23 5.03
C LYS A 7 3.44 -13.68 4.91
N ALA A 8 4.39 -14.33 5.58
CA ALA A 8 5.80 -13.99 5.45
C ALA A 8 6.30 -14.23 4.01
N VAL A 9 7.22 -13.39 3.55
CA VAL A 9 7.88 -13.47 2.25
C VAL A 9 9.39 -13.46 2.42
N THR A 10 10.13 -13.79 1.36
CA THR A 10 11.58 -13.64 1.35
C THR A 10 11.98 -12.16 1.33
N GLU A 11 13.15 -11.83 1.86
CA GLU A 11 13.71 -10.47 1.79
C GLU A 11 13.77 -9.95 0.35
N LYS A 12 14.23 -10.79 -0.59
CA LYS A 12 14.28 -10.47 -2.03
C LYS A 12 12.92 -10.05 -2.57
N LYS A 13 11.84 -10.76 -2.19
CA LYS A 13 10.48 -10.43 -2.62
C LYS A 13 10.00 -9.14 -1.97
N ALA A 14 10.22 -8.96 -0.66
CA ALA A 14 9.85 -7.72 0.04
C ALA A 14 10.54 -6.48 -0.57
N HIS A 15 11.82 -6.59 -0.94
CA HIS A 15 12.55 -5.53 -1.64
C HIS A 15 12.03 -5.29 -3.06
N ALA A 16 11.70 -6.34 -3.81
CA ALA A 16 11.09 -6.19 -5.13
C ALA A 16 9.74 -5.47 -5.04
N ASP A 17 8.86 -5.87 -4.12
CA ASP A 17 7.55 -5.24 -3.90
C ASP A 17 7.70 -3.77 -3.52
N THR A 18 8.64 -3.45 -2.64
CA THR A 18 8.93 -2.06 -2.28
C THR A 18 9.30 -1.22 -3.49
N ARG A 19 10.07 -1.74 -4.45
CA ARG A 19 10.46 -0.96 -5.65
C ARG A 19 9.25 -0.58 -6.50
N HIS A 20 8.31 -1.50 -6.71
CA HIS A 20 7.06 -1.19 -7.41
C HIS A 20 6.25 -0.12 -6.66
N LEU A 21 6.21 -0.20 -5.32
CA LEU A 21 5.52 0.80 -4.49
C LEU A 21 6.23 2.17 -4.48
N CYS A 22 7.55 2.21 -4.58
CA CYS A 22 8.31 3.46 -4.74
C CYS A 22 7.94 4.18 -6.04
N ALA A 23 7.91 3.44 -7.17
CA ALA A 23 7.50 4.01 -8.45
C ALA A 23 6.07 4.56 -8.41
N LEU A 24 5.14 3.84 -7.76
CA LEU A 24 3.78 4.33 -7.57
C LEU A 24 3.71 5.58 -6.68
N ARG A 25 4.50 5.62 -5.59
CA ARG A 25 4.59 6.77 -4.68
C ARG A 25 5.12 8.00 -5.39
N GLU A 26 6.14 7.86 -6.22
CA GLU A 26 6.71 8.98 -6.99
C GLU A 26 5.63 9.66 -7.85
N GLY A 27 4.82 8.88 -8.57
CA GLY A 27 3.70 9.45 -9.35
C GLY A 27 2.55 10.04 -8.51
N LEU A 28 2.41 9.65 -7.24
CA LEU A 28 1.44 10.23 -6.30
C LEU A 28 1.95 11.53 -5.67
N GLN A 29 3.26 11.68 -5.51
CA GLN A 29 3.87 12.89 -4.98
C GLN A 29 3.63 14.09 -5.91
N ASP A 30 3.74 13.89 -7.22
CA ASP A 30 3.39 14.90 -8.23
C ASP A 30 1.90 15.30 -8.20
N ALA A 31 1.05 14.47 -7.60
CA ALA A 31 -0.38 14.69 -7.46
C ALA A 31 -0.78 15.30 -6.10
N ASP A 32 0.19 15.70 -5.28
CA ASP A 32 0.02 16.24 -3.92
C ASP A 32 -0.71 15.27 -2.98
N VAL A 33 -0.48 13.96 -3.15
CA VAL A 33 -1.07 12.92 -2.33
C VAL A 33 -0.08 12.43 -1.28
N THR A 34 -0.44 12.58 0.00
CA THR A 34 0.39 12.10 1.11
C THR A 34 0.39 10.57 1.18
N CYS A 35 1.59 9.98 1.13
CA CYS A 35 1.77 8.54 1.11
C CYS A 35 2.93 8.07 1.98
N LEU A 36 2.82 6.87 2.56
CA LEU A 36 3.89 6.22 3.32
C LEU A 36 4.13 4.79 2.83
N ILE A 37 5.38 4.47 2.50
CA ILE A 37 5.78 3.07 2.28
C ILE A 37 6.13 2.44 3.61
N VAL A 38 5.45 1.34 3.94
CA VAL A 38 5.67 0.59 5.17
C VAL A 38 6.34 -0.74 4.82
N LYS A 39 7.48 -0.98 5.47
CA LYS A 39 8.17 -2.28 5.48
C LYS A 39 8.06 -2.88 6.87
N ARG A 40 7.55 -4.11 6.97
CA ARG A 40 7.44 -4.82 8.25
C ARG A 40 8.39 -6.01 8.27
N LEU A 41 9.13 -6.11 9.36
CA LEU A 41 10.01 -7.23 9.66
C LEU A 41 9.71 -7.71 11.08
N ARG A 42 9.80 -9.02 11.29
CA ARG A 42 9.66 -9.64 12.62
C ARG A 42 10.96 -10.37 12.94
N VAL A 43 11.56 -9.98 14.06
CA VAL A 43 12.68 -10.67 14.69
C VAL A 43 12.18 -11.28 15.98
N VAL A 44 12.47 -12.55 16.22
CA VAL A 44 12.14 -13.23 17.48
C VAL A 44 13.46 -13.56 18.18
N LEU A 45 13.60 -13.05 19.39
CA LEU A 45 14.74 -13.31 20.27
C LEU A 45 14.28 -14.35 21.30
N ALA A 46 14.92 -15.51 21.31
CA ALA A 46 14.77 -16.54 22.33
C ALA A 46 16.10 -16.71 23.08
N HIS A 47 16.08 -17.39 24.24
CA HIS A 47 17.29 -17.59 25.04
C HIS A 47 18.41 -18.20 24.17
N ASN A 48 19.49 -17.44 23.99
CA ASN A 48 20.67 -17.76 23.17
C ASN A 48 20.42 -18.07 21.68
N THR A 49 19.24 -17.75 21.14
CA THR A 49 18.91 -17.99 19.72
C THR A 49 18.15 -16.81 19.13
N VAL A 50 18.54 -16.41 17.92
CA VAL A 50 17.81 -15.43 17.11
C VAL A 50 17.12 -16.22 16.00
N GLU A 51 15.79 -16.20 15.94
CA GLU A 51 15.07 -16.81 14.81
C GLU A 51 15.38 -16.05 13.51
N PRO A 52 15.31 -16.74 12.35
CA PRO A 52 15.40 -16.06 11.06
C PRO A 52 14.40 -14.91 10.94
N VAL A 53 14.86 -13.77 10.43
CA VAL A 53 14.04 -12.58 10.21
C VAL A 53 12.91 -12.93 9.25
N ARG A 54 11.66 -12.63 9.65
CA ARG A 54 10.49 -12.82 8.80
C ARG A 54 10.09 -11.49 8.18
N HIS A 55 10.17 -11.38 6.87
CA HIS A 55 9.73 -10.20 6.13
C HIS A 55 8.25 -10.32 5.79
N GLN A 56 7.55 -9.19 5.75
CA GLN A 56 6.21 -9.11 5.19
C GLN A 56 6.26 -8.35 3.85
N PRO A 57 5.28 -8.54 2.96
CA PRO A 57 5.12 -7.70 1.78
C PRO A 57 5.13 -6.23 2.15
N GLY A 58 5.76 -5.42 1.31
CA GLY A 58 5.65 -3.96 1.43
C GLY A 58 4.21 -3.52 1.19
N GLU A 59 3.82 -2.44 1.84
CA GLU A 59 2.53 -1.78 1.63
C GLU A 59 2.75 -0.27 1.47
N LEU A 60 1.93 0.37 0.64
CA LEU A 60 1.84 1.82 0.51
C LEU A 60 0.53 2.26 1.16
N LEU A 61 0.61 3.10 2.18
CA LEU A 61 -0.54 3.75 2.78
C LEU A 61 -0.74 5.10 2.12
N VAL A 62 -1.98 5.39 1.75
CA VAL A 62 -2.40 6.65 1.14
C VAL A 62 -3.29 7.37 2.14
N PHE A 63 -3.00 8.64 2.40
CA PHE A 63 -3.66 9.43 3.42
C PHE A 63 -4.48 10.55 2.81
N GLY A 64 -5.57 10.89 3.49
CA GLY A 64 -6.32 12.12 3.27
C GLY A 64 -5.60 13.34 3.85
N PRO A 65 -6.08 14.55 3.54
CA PRO A 65 -5.51 15.79 4.08
C PRO A 65 -5.63 15.89 5.61
N ASP A 66 -6.59 15.17 6.20
CA ASP A 66 -6.80 15.02 7.65
C ASP A 66 -5.82 14.03 8.32
N GLY A 67 -4.92 13.41 7.55
CA GLY A 67 -3.97 12.41 8.04
C GLY A 67 -4.58 11.03 8.27
N ILE A 68 -5.83 10.79 7.87
CA ILE A 68 -6.48 9.48 7.97
C ILE A 68 -6.07 8.61 6.78
N ALA A 69 -5.74 7.33 7.04
CA ALA A 69 -5.43 6.38 5.98
C ALA A 69 -6.69 6.03 5.18
N LEU A 70 -6.72 6.42 3.90
CA LEU A 70 -7.84 6.22 2.98
C LEU A 70 -7.69 4.97 2.13
N ALA A 71 -6.46 4.55 1.84
CA ALA A 71 -6.21 3.33 1.10
C ALA A 71 -4.90 2.67 1.48
N ARG A 72 -4.84 1.36 1.26
CA ARG A 72 -3.65 0.53 1.34
C ARG A 72 -3.41 -0.11 -0.01
N VAL A 73 -2.20 0.02 -0.53
CA VAL A 73 -1.76 -0.65 -1.76
C VAL A 73 -0.74 -1.72 -1.42
N THR A 74 -0.94 -2.92 -1.95
CA THR A 74 0.01 -4.03 -1.86
C THR A 74 0.35 -4.54 -3.25
N VAL A 75 1.49 -5.19 -3.41
CA VAL A 75 1.89 -5.81 -4.67
C VAL A 75 1.52 -7.27 -4.65
N CYS A 76 0.75 -7.72 -5.65
CA CYS A 76 0.44 -9.12 -5.84
C CYS A 76 0.90 -9.62 -7.22
N PRO A 77 1.19 -10.93 -7.36
CA PRO A 77 1.45 -11.51 -8.68
C PRO A 77 0.21 -11.40 -9.58
N ALA A 78 0.40 -11.05 -10.85
CA ALA A 78 -0.67 -11.01 -11.85
C ALA A 78 -0.14 -11.50 -13.20
N GLY A 79 -0.55 -12.71 -13.61
CA GLY A 79 -0.10 -13.32 -14.86
C GLY A 79 1.44 -13.38 -14.95
N ARG A 80 2.01 -12.71 -15.96
CA ARG A 80 3.47 -12.63 -16.18
C ARG A 80 4.16 -11.48 -15.43
N GLY A 81 3.46 -10.71 -14.59
CA GLY A 81 4.01 -9.52 -13.94
C GLY A 81 3.46 -9.26 -12.54
N ALA A 82 3.55 -8.01 -12.10
CA ALA A 82 3.03 -7.52 -10.84
C ALA A 82 1.75 -6.70 -11.05
N ALA A 83 0.92 -6.65 -10.02
CA ALA A 83 -0.24 -5.77 -9.94
C ALA A 83 -0.29 -5.05 -8.59
N PHE A 84 -0.79 -3.83 -8.62
CA PHE A 84 -1.17 -3.04 -7.45
C PHE A 84 -2.58 -3.44 -7.03
N ARG A 85 -2.69 -4.04 -5.85
CA ARG A 85 -3.97 -4.25 -5.17
C ARG A 85 -4.23 -3.09 -4.24
N VAL A 86 -5.26 -2.32 -4.54
CA VAL A 86 -5.73 -1.18 -3.77
C VAL A 86 -6.93 -1.60 -2.94
N THR A 87 -6.79 -1.51 -1.62
CA THR A 87 -7.87 -1.69 -0.64
C THR A 87 -8.16 -0.32 -0.04
N SER A 88 -9.29 0.28 -0.39
CA SER A 88 -9.79 1.52 0.23
C SER A 88 -10.33 1.27 1.64
N ALA A 89 -10.39 2.32 2.46
CA ALA A 89 -11.09 2.30 3.74
C ALA A 89 -12.61 2.13 3.53
N GLY A 90 -13.29 1.51 4.51
CA GLY A 90 -14.72 1.19 4.44
C GLY A 90 -15.02 -0.09 3.65
N ASP A 91 -16.28 -0.24 3.20
CA ASP A 91 -16.78 -1.41 2.46
C ASP A 91 -16.60 -1.30 0.93
N ALA A 92 -15.73 -0.41 0.48
CA ALA A 92 -15.47 -0.26 -0.95
C ALA A 92 -14.72 -1.50 -1.51
N PRO A 93 -15.08 -1.97 -2.71
CA PRO A 93 -14.48 -3.16 -3.30
C PRO A 93 -12.99 -2.96 -3.58
N GLU A 94 -12.21 -4.03 -3.39
CA GLU A 94 -10.79 -4.03 -3.77
C GLU A 94 -10.64 -3.79 -5.27
N ARG A 95 -9.63 -3.00 -5.65
CA ARG A 95 -9.27 -2.72 -7.04
C ARG A 95 -7.90 -3.30 -7.36
N LEU A 96 -7.75 -3.82 -8.58
CA LEU A 96 -6.50 -4.38 -9.09
C LEU A 96 -6.10 -3.62 -10.34
N PHE A 97 -4.86 -3.14 -10.37
CA PHE A 97 -4.24 -2.49 -11.52
C PHE A 97 -2.96 -3.24 -11.84
N ILE A 98 -2.79 -3.74 -13.06
CA ILE A 98 -1.49 -4.33 -13.44
C ILE A 98 -0.43 -3.22 -13.49
N GLU A 99 0.85 -3.58 -13.38
CA GLU A 99 1.94 -2.59 -13.35
C GLU A 99 1.94 -1.62 -14.55
N ALA A 100 1.56 -2.11 -15.74
CA ALA A 100 1.40 -1.27 -16.94
C ALA A 100 0.29 -0.19 -16.81
N GLN A 101 -0.61 -0.35 -15.84
CA GLN A 101 -1.70 0.57 -15.53
C GLN A 101 -1.37 1.46 -14.31
N ALA A 102 -0.09 1.69 -14.00
CA ALA A 102 0.32 2.55 -12.88
C ALA A 102 -0.36 3.94 -12.93
N GLY A 103 -0.53 4.52 -14.12
CA GLY A 103 -1.24 5.79 -14.29
C GLY A 103 -2.71 5.74 -13.88
N GLU A 104 -3.41 4.64 -14.17
CA GLU A 104 -4.80 4.43 -13.74
C GLU A 104 -4.89 4.25 -12.21
N ALA A 105 -3.93 3.53 -11.62
CA ALA A 105 -3.83 3.38 -10.17
C ALA A 105 -3.61 4.74 -9.48
N ILE A 106 -2.74 5.59 -10.02
CA ILE A 106 -2.49 6.95 -9.53
C ILE A 106 -3.76 7.79 -9.63
N ALA A 107 -4.42 7.80 -10.80
CA ALA A 107 -5.65 8.55 -11.01
C ALA A 107 -6.76 8.11 -10.05
N TYR A 108 -6.90 6.80 -9.81
CA TYR A 108 -7.86 6.25 -8.87
C TYR A 108 -7.57 6.71 -7.43
N LEU A 109 -6.33 6.57 -6.96
CA LEU A 109 -5.92 6.96 -5.61
C LEU A 109 -6.08 8.47 -5.38
N ARG A 110 -5.74 9.30 -6.38
CA ARG A 110 -5.99 10.74 -6.34
C ARG A 110 -7.48 11.06 -6.27
N GLY A 111 -8.31 10.31 -7.00
CA GLY A 111 -9.77 10.42 -6.94
C GLY A 111 -10.31 10.13 -5.55
N LEU A 112 -9.78 9.10 -4.87
CA LEU A 112 -10.17 8.76 -3.49
C LEU A 112 -9.87 9.92 -2.52
N VAL A 113 -8.67 10.49 -2.59
CA VAL A 113 -8.27 11.60 -1.71
C VAL A 113 -9.15 12.83 -1.92
N ARG A 114 -9.40 13.19 -3.19
CA ARG A 114 -10.29 14.31 -3.53
C ARG A 114 -11.73 14.07 -3.09
N GLY A 115 -12.24 12.86 -3.27
CA GLY A 115 -13.58 12.50 -2.83
C GLY A 115 -13.76 12.60 -1.32
N HIS A 116 -12.74 12.20 -0.55
CA HIS A 116 -12.73 12.32 0.91
C HIS A 116 -12.71 13.78 1.36
N ASP A 117 -11.87 14.61 0.75
CA ASP A 117 -11.77 16.04 1.06
C ASP A 117 -13.10 16.78 0.84
N LEU A 118 -13.77 16.50 -0.29
CA LEU A 118 -15.10 17.04 -0.57
C LEU A 118 -16.15 16.58 0.45
N ALA A 119 -16.12 15.33 0.88
CA ALA A 119 -17.06 14.81 1.87
C ALA A 119 -16.83 15.42 3.26
N ALA A 120 -15.56 15.60 3.66
CA ALA A 120 -15.18 16.22 4.91
C ALA A 120 -15.66 17.69 4.98
N HIS A 121 -15.61 18.42 3.86
CA HIS A 121 -16.08 19.80 3.77
C HIS A 121 -17.58 19.97 3.51
N ALA A 122 -18.29 18.90 3.14
CA ALA A 122 -19.74 18.92 2.92
C ALA A 122 -20.57 18.72 4.20
N THR A 123 -19.92 18.44 5.34
CA THR A 123 -20.61 18.22 6.63
C THR A 123 -20.57 19.52 7.44
N PRO A 124 -21.72 20.20 7.66
CA PRO A 124 -21.80 21.47 8.41
C PRO A 124 -21.62 21.32 9.92
#